data_AF-A0A351ETA2-F1
#
_entry.id   AF-A0A351ETA2-F1
#
_cell.length_a   1.000
_cell.length_b   1.000
_cell.length_c   1.000
_cell.angle_alpha   90.00
_cell.angle_beta   90.00
_cell.angle_gamma   90.00
#
_symmetry.space_group_name_H-M   'P 1'
#
loop_
_entity.id
_entity.type
_entity.pdbx_description
1 polymer ?
#
loop_
_entity_poly.entity_id
_entity_poly.type
_entity_poly.pdbx_seq_one_letter_code
_entity_poly.pdbx_strand_id
1 'polypeptide(L)'
;MIVRMSVRTMVRVWTVLVLVLLVGAGCGLAVDESPRTINSQDLPEDLRLGQLPTPTPQIVSGDGPGREQVHMLQDNRLVTVERQIVSTPERVLELLLQDTFPEEAAVGISSAIFRGARVQRVDVVDLFDLAVIDLAPGSLDPRNTEQRLAFAQFVYTLTSLPGIEAVQFVSTDPANPDDGPIDLAVQTDTGTTLPGARVTRADFELLATPAVALPGFDIPVAQPTPTPDPDAPPVFPLPVWMLDANNHLIKVERTIEFSQDAFLRSVLGGPLVEERELGITSALPPDALAHGVTIAPFDVTITDEFGFETLTRANIALVDMTTGSLPNDSDESRLLAFAQIVYTLTELEGVDRVTFSIDGVFIPVPTDRGLRLPFDPNVAQGVSRADYASALPQVPVVEPGTLGPAPATTPTPTPTPGG
;
A
#
# COMPACT_ATOMS: atom_id res chain seq x y z
N MET A 1 68.43 -50.34 16.73
CA MET A 1 69.09 -49.88 15.48
C MET A 1 68.98 -48.37 15.44
N ILE A 2 70.03 -47.69 15.92
CA ILE A 2 70.03 -46.25 16.17
C ILE A 2 70.51 -45.56 14.90
N VAL A 3 69.60 -44.90 14.18
CA VAL A 3 69.96 -44.13 12.98
C VAL A 3 70.77 -42.92 13.42
N ARG A 4 72.08 -42.95 13.16
CA ARG A 4 72.99 -41.80 13.26
C ARG A 4 72.54 -40.75 12.23
N MET A 5 71.66 -39.85 12.64
CA MET A 5 71.39 -38.64 11.88
C MET A 5 72.65 -37.76 11.92
N SER A 6 73.21 -37.49 10.74
CA SER A 6 74.33 -36.56 10.57
C SER A 6 73.95 -35.18 11.14
N VAL A 7 74.92 -34.46 11.72
CA VAL A 7 74.73 -33.12 12.29
C VAL A 7 74.01 -32.18 11.30
N ARG A 8 74.26 -32.37 9.99
CA ARG A 8 73.57 -31.63 8.91
C ARG A 8 72.07 -31.93 8.81
N THR A 9 71.65 -33.15 9.10
CA THR A 9 70.24 -33.57 9.08
C THR A 9 69.51 -33.10 10.33
N MET A 10 70.18 -33.10 11.48
CA MET A 10 69.63 -32.58 12.74
C MET A 10 69.43 -31.06 12.68
N VAL A 11 70.38 -30.32 12.10
CA VAL A 11 70.23 -28.88 11.81
C VAL A 11 69.08 -28.64 10.84
N ARG A 12 68.96 -29.42 9.76
CA ARG A 12 67.84 -29.27 8.80
C ARG A 12 66.48 -29.53 9.43
N VAL A 13 66.33 -30.55 10.27
CA VAL A 13 65.05 -30.83 10.95
C VAL A 13 64.69 -29.74 11.95
N TRP A 14 65.68 -29.22 12.71
CA TRP A 14 65.46 -28.08 13.60
C TRP A 14 65.11 -26.79 12.83
N THR A 15 65.75 -26.57 11.68
CA THR A 15 65.46 -25.40 10.84
C THR A 15 64.04 -25.46 10.27
N VAL A 16 63.58 -26.64 9.83
CA VAL A 16 62.22 -26.83 9.33
C VAL A 16 61.19 -26.69 10.45
N LEU A 17 61.46 -27.20 11.65
CA LEU A 17 60.53 -27.09 12.77
C LEU A 17 60.39 -25.64 13.28
N VAL A 18 61.48 -24.88 13.32
CA VAL A 18 61.45 -23.43 13.62
C VAL A 18 60.71 -22.65 12.52
N LEU A 19 60.89 -23.04 11.24
CA LEU A 19 60.19 -22.40 10.13
C LEU A 19 58.67 -22.64 10.19
N VAL A 20 58.24 -23.86 10.54
CA VAL A 20 56.80 -24.20 10.64
C VAL A 20 56.13 -23.49 11.84
N LEU A 21 56.85 -23.32 12.95
CA LEU A 21 56.35 -22.57 14.11
C LEU A 21 56.21 -21.06 13.85
N LEU A 22 57.00 -20.50 12.94
CA LEU A 22 56.96 -19.08 12.56
C LEU A 22 55.80 -18.72 11.62
N VAL A 23 55.22 -19.69 10.91
CA VAL A 23 54.13 -19.45 9.94
C VAL A 23 52.73 -19.50 10.59
N GLY A 24 52.62 -19.95 11.86
CA GLY A 24 51.34 -20.07 12.56
C GLY A 24 50.80 -18.78 13.22
N ALA A 25 51.54 -17.67 13.20
CA ALA A 25 51.18 -16.44 13.92
C ALA A 25 50.71 -15.30 13.00
N GLY A 26 50.12 -15.61 11.84
CA GLY A 26 49.89 -14.61 10.81
C GLY A 26 48.56 -14.76 10.07
N CYS A 27 47.43 -14.66 10.79
CA CYS A 27 46.15 -14.14 10.28
C CYS A 27 45.19 -13.91 11.46
N GLY A 28 45.64 -13.15 12.47
CA GLY A 28 44.74 -12.54 13.44
C GLY A 28 44.55 -11.08 13.03
N LEU A 29 43.39 -10.74 12.44
CA LEU A 29 42.99 -9.34 12.30
C LEU A 29 42.88 -8.76 13.71
N ALA A 30 43.49 -7.60 13.94
CA ALA A 30 43.36 -6.90 15.21
C ALA A 30 41.87 -6.65 15.46
N VAL A 31 41.34 -7.18 16.56
CA VAL A 31 39.99 -6.85 17.01
C VAL A 31 40.02 -5.38 17.41
N ASP A 32 39.33 -4.53 16.67
CA ASP A 32 39.16 -3.13 17.02
C ASP A 32 38.25 -3.08 18.26
N GLU A 33 38.76 -2.59 19.39
CA GLU A 33 38.01 -2.61 20.66
C GLU A 33 36.80 -1.66 20.64
N SER A 34 36.73 -0.75 19.67
CA SER A 34 35.55 0.09 19.41
C SER A 34 35.62 0.77 18.04
N PRO A 35 34.47 1.06 17.39
CA PRO A 35 34.44 1.81 16.14
C PRO A 35 35.00 3.23 16.35
N ARG A 36 35.95 3.64 15.52
CA ARG A 36 36.48 5.01 15.48
C ARG A 36 36.18 5.69 14.16
N THR A 37 35.83 6.96 14.22
CA THR A 37 35.52 7.80 13.05
C THR A 37 36.80 8.18 12.31
N ILE A 38 36.87 7.90 11.01
CA ILE A 38 37.98 8.34 10.15
C ILE A 38 37.65 9.72 9.60
N ASN A 39 38.61 10.65 9.69
CA ASN A 39 38.42 12.00 9.18
C ASN A 39 38.42 11.98 7.65
N SER A 40 37.43 12.62 7.02
CA SER A 40 37.25 12.65 5.56
C SER A 40 38.45 13.27 4.81
N GLN A 41 39.28 14.04 5.54
CA GLN A 41 40.50 14.63 5.01
C GLN A 41 41.61 13.61 4.78
N ASP A 42 41.56 12.45 5.44
CA ASP A 42 42.57 11.38 5.37
C ASP A 42 42.28 10.36 4.26
N LEU A 43 41.16 10.50 3.54
CA LEU A 43 40.78 9.63 2.42
C LEU A 43 41.40 10.11 1.09
N PRO A 44 41.85 9.19 0.22
CA PRO A 44 42.19 9.50 -1.19
C PRO A 44 41.05 10.22 -1.92
N GLU A 45 41.37 11.13 -2.85
CA GLU A 45 40.37 12.00 -3.50
C GLU A 45 39.26 11.25 -4.24
N ASP A 46 39.58 10.08 -4.77
CA ASP A 46 38.69 9.15 -5.45
C ASP A 46 37.69 8.45 -4.51
N LEU A 47 37.92 8.48 -3.20
CA LEU A 47 37.02 7.93 -2.17
C LEU A 47 36.35 9.04 -1.33
N ARG A 48 36.59 10.31 -1.66
CA ARG A 48 35.88 11.45 -1.07
C ARG A 48 34.51 11.61 -1.74
N LEU A 49 33.47 11.12 -1.06
CA LEU A 49 32.09 11.33 -1.48
C LEU A 49 31.78 12.84 -1.55
N GLY A 50 31.42 13.33 -2.75
CA GLY A 50 30.90 14.69 -2.95
C GLY A 50 31.65 15.61 -3.92
N GLN A 51 32.68 15.17 -4.65
CA GLN A 51 33.47 16.07 -5.53
C GLN A 51 33.52 15.73 -7.03
N LEU A 52 32.74 14.77 -7.52
CA LEU A 52 32.53 14.65 -8.96
C LEU A 52 31.45 15.65 -9.39
N PRO A 53 31.71 16.55 -10.36
CA PRO A 53 30.67 17.42 -10.89
C PRO A 53 29.61 16.55 -11.59
N THR A 54 28.44 16.43 -10.97
CA THR A 54 27.23 15.90 -11.60
C THR A 54 26.87 16.82 -12.78
N PRO A 55 26.54 16.31 -13.97
CA PRO A 55 26.05 17.14 -15.05
C PRO A 55 24.80 17.87 -14.56
N THR A 56 24.88 19.19 -14.46
CA THR A 56 23.74 20.05 -14.12
C THR A 56 22.70 19.91 -15.23
N PRO A 57 21.44 19.54 -14.93
CA PRO A 57 20.37 19.65 -15.91
C PRO A 57 20.29 21.10 -16.36
N GLN A 58 20.43 21.35 -17.66
CA GLN A 58 20.18 22.68 -18.20
C GLN A 58 18.68 22.96 -18.05
N ILE A 59 18.34 23.87 -17.14
CA ILE A 59 17.01 24.46 -17.04
C ILE A 59 16.82 25.26 -18.33
N VAL A 60 16.07 24.68 -19.26
CA VAL A 60 15.46 25.46 -20.34
C VAL A 60 14.28 26.15 -19.70
N SER A 61 14.42 27.45 -19.44
CA SER A 61 13.32 28.31 -19.01
C SER A 61 12.24 28.32 -20.11
N GLY A 62 11.13 27.65 -19.84
CA GLY A 62 9.87 27.71 -20.57
C GLY A 62 8.74 27.54 -19.55
N ASP A 63 7.72 28.39 -19.63
CA ASP A 63 6.67 28.61 -18.64
C ASP A 63 5.92 27.34 -18.20
N GLY A 64 5.65 27.22 -16.89
CA GLY A 64 4.69 26.27 -16.30
C GLY A 64 5.23 25.44 -15.10
N PRO A 65 4.42 25.16 -14.06
CA PRO A 65 4.81 24.26 -12.98
C PRO A 65 4.86 22.82 -13.49
N GLY A 66 5.85 22.05 -13.02
CA GLY A 66 6.44 20.89 -13.70
C GLY A 66 5.57 19.63 -13.88
N ARG A 67 6.20 18.66 -14.53
CA ARG A 67 5.66 17.45 -15.19
C ARG A 67 5.16 16.32 -14.26
N GLU A 68 4.95 16.60 -12.98
CA GLU A 68 4.71 15.62 -11.90
C GLU A 68 3.62 16.11 -10.93
N GLN A 69 2.53 16.69 -11.44
CA GLN A 69 1.57 17.43 -10.62
C GLN A 69 0.11 17.08 -10.96
N VAL A 70 -0.70 16.84 -9.94
CA VAL A 70 -2.16 16.81 -10.02
C VAL A 70 -2.75 17.92 -9.17
N HIS A 71 -3.97 18.34 -9.48
CA HIS A 71 -4.68 19.30 -8.67
C HIS A 71 -5.77 18.57 -7.88
N MET A 72 -5.80 18.78 -6.57
CA MET A 72 -6.76 18.20 -5.64
C MET A 72 -7.47 19.33 -4.88
N LEU A 73 -8.43 18.99 -4.02
CA LEU A 73 -9.11 19.97 -3.19
C LEU A 73 -8.62 19.96 -1.75
N GLN A 74 -8.45 21.13 -1.16
CA GLN A 74 -8.37 21.31 0.29
C GLN A 74 -9.25 22.51 0.64
N ASP A 75 -10.18 22.36 1.59
CA ASP A 75 -11.12 23.42 1.98
C ASP A 75 -11.88 24.05 0.78
N ASN A 76 -12.34 23.23 -0.18
CA ASN A 76 -12.99 23.66 -1.44
C ASN A 76 -12.11 24.56 -2.34
N ARG A 77 -10.79 24.54 -2.17
CA ARG A 77 -9.81 25.23 -3.01
C ARG A 77 -8.94 24.22 -3.73
N LEU A 78 -8.53 24.55 -4.96
CA LEU A 78 -7.57 23.76 -5.71
C LEU A 78 -6.17 23.95 -5.10
N VAL A 79 -5.55 22.82 -4.76
CA VAL A 79 -4.17 22.71 -4.30
C VAL A 79 -3.40 21.78 -5.22
N THR A 80 -2.15 22.12 -5.51
CA THR A 80 -1.27 21.30 -6.33
C THR A 80 -0.63 20.23 -5.45
N VAL A 81 -0.71 18.98 -5.88
CA VAL A 81 -0.06 17.84 -5.22
C VAL A 81 0.95 17.24 -6.18
N GLU A 82 2.19 17.14 -5.72
CA GLU A 82 3.25 16.51 -6.49
C GLU A 82 3.14 15.00 -6.39
N ARG A 83 3.06 14.35 -7.54
CA ARG A 83 2.97 12.90 -7.65
C ARG A 83 3.92 12.48 -8.78
N GLN A 84 4.74 11.47 -8.54
CA GLN A 84 5.55 10.88 -9.60
C GLN A 84 4.64 10.16 -10.59
N ILE A 85 4.31 10.83 -11.68
CA ILE A 85 3.32 10.39 -12.66
C ILE A 85 3.95 10.34 -14.05
N VAL A 86 3.57 9.31 -14.81
CA VAL A 86 3.83 9.25 -16.25
C VAL A 86 3.04 10.36 -16.93
N SER A 87 3.72 11.22 -17.70
CA SER A 87 3.18 12.47 -18.24
C SER A 87 2.20 12.31 -19.43
N THR A 88 1.37 11.26 -19.47
CA THR A 88 0.34 11.12 -20.50
C THR A 88 -1.05 11.54 -19.96
N PRO A 89 -1.87 12.22 -20.77
CA PRO A 89 -3.21 12.68 -20.36
C PRO A 89 -4.10 11.56 -19.82
N GLU A 90 -4.09 10.39 -20.47
CA GLU A 90 -4.89 9.24 -20.09
C GLU A 90 -4.46 8.73 -18.71
N ARG A 91 -3.15 8.59 -18.49
CA ARG A 91 -2.61 8.04 -17.24
C ARG A 91 -2.80 9.01 -16.07
N VAL A 92 -2.63 10.30 -16.32
CA VAL A 92 -2.87 11.36 -15.34
C VAL A 92 -4.34 11.39 -14.94
N LEU A 93 -5.26 11.26 -15.89
CA LEU A 93 -6.69 11.18 -15.60
C LEU A 93 -7.08 9.89 -14.87
N GLU A 94 -6.53 8.75 -15.24
CA GLU A 94 -6.71 7.50 -14.48
C GLU A 94 -6.29 7.66 -13.01
N LEU A 95 -5.18 8.35 -12.75
CA LEU A 95 -4.69 8.62 -11.40
C LEU A 95 -5.48 9.71 -10.68
N LEU A 96 -6.07 10.65 -11.41
CA LEU A 96 -6.94 11.70 -10.85
C LEU A 96 -8.33 11.14 -10.48
N LEU A 97 -8.80 10.15 -11.24
CA LEU A 97 -10.01 9.38 -10.95
C LEU A 97 -9.77 8.34 -9.84
N GLN A 98 -8.52 7.99 -9.56
CA GLN A 98 -8.13 7.31 -8.34
C GLN A 98 -8.18 8.32 -7.19
N ASP A 99 -8.65 7.86 -6.03
CA ASP A 99 -8.91 8.72 -4.87
C ASP A 99 -7.64 9.44 -4.35
N THR A 100 -7.80 10.30 -3.34
CA THR A 100 -6.67 10.85 -2.58
C THR A 100 -5.88 9.74 -1.89
N PHE A 101 -4.55 9.89 -1.83
CA PHE A 101 -3.73 9.00 -1.01
C PHE A 101 -4.03 9.19 0.48
N PRO A 102 -3.84 8.16 1.33
CA PRO A 102 -4.12 8.26 2.77
C PRO A 102 -3.41 9.43 3.46
N GLU A 103 -2.18 9.72 3.08
CA GLU A 103 -1.38 10.85 3.56
C GLU A 103 -1.97 12.20 3.15
N GLU A 104 -2.57 12.30 1.96
CA GLU A 104 -3.26 13.49 1.45
C GLU A 104 -4.58 13.69 2.21
N ALA A 105 -5.35 12.61 2.38
CA ALA A 105 -6.61 12.61 3.11
C ALA A 105 -6.42 12.98 4.59
N ALA A 106 -5.34 12.52 5.22
CA ALA A 106 -5.01 12.83 6.61
C ALA A 106 -4.79 14.33 6.86
N VAL A 107 -4.38 15.09 5.84
CA VAL A 107 -4.20 16.55 5.90
C VAL A 107 -5.37 17.32 5.27
N GLY A 108 -6.50 16.65 5.04
CA GLY A 108 -7.75 17.27 4.56
C GLY A 108 -7.79 17.51 3.04
N ILE A 109 -6.89 16.89 2.28
CA ILE A 109 -6.97 16.90 0.81
C ILE A 109 -8.03 15.89 0.39
N SER A 110 -8.82 16.22 -0.63
CA SER A 110 -9.92 15.41 -1.16
C SER A 110 -10.03 15.56 -2.68
N SER A 111 -10.75 14.64 -3.34
CA SER A 111 -11.12 14.78 -4.75
C SER A 111 -12.52 15.36 -4.89
N ALA A 112 -12.71 16.29 -5.83
CA ALA A 112 -14.01 16.82 -6.20
C ALA A 112 -14.76 15.90 -7.17
N ILE A 113 -14.01 15.04 -7.86
CA ILE A 113 -14.56 14.14 -8.86
C ILE A 113 -15.26 12.99 -8.15
N PHE A 114 -16.56 12.86 -8.38
CA PHE A 114 -17.39 11.81 -7.80
C PHE A 114 -16.86 10.41 -8.16
N ARG A 115 -16.83 9.45 -7.21
CA ARG A 115 -16.32 8.07 -7.44
C ARG A 115 -17.06 7.29 -8.55
N GLY A 116 -18.29 7.68 -8.89
CA GLY A 116 -19.03 7.12 -10.03
C GLY A 116 -18.71 7.79 -11.37
N ALA A 117 -17.91 8.85 -11.39
CA ALA A 117 -17.46 9.46 -12.64
C ALA A 117 -16.60 8.46 -13.42
N ARG A 118 -16.85 8.38 -14.72
CA ARG A 118 -16.11 7.54 -15.65
C ARG A 118 -15.70 8.38 -16.85
N VAL A 119 -14.42 8.36 -17.16
CA VAL A 119 -13.91 8.86 -18.44
C VAL A 119 -13.84 7.66 -19.37
N GLN A 120 -14.55 7.72 -20.49
CA GLN A 120 -14.54 6.68 -21.51
C GLN A 120 -13.35 6.82 -22.45
N ARG A 121 -13.00 8.06 -22.78
CA ARG A 121 -11.95 8.40 -23.73
C ARG A 121 -11.43 9.79 -23.49
N VAL A 122 -10.15 9.96 -23.79
CA VAL A 122 -9.44 11.24 -23.77
C VAL A 122 -8.74 11.34 -25.10
N ASP A 123 -8.98 12.41 -25.84
CA ASP A 123 -8.28 12.67 -27.09
C ASP A 123 -7.57 14.01 -26.99
N VAL A 124 -6.27 14.02 -27.29
CA VAL A 124 -5.52 15.28 -27.42
C VAL A 124 -5.46 15.68 -28.88
N VAL A 125 -5.86 16.92 -29.13
CA VAL A 125 -5.79 17.56 -30.44
C VAL A 125 -4.63 18.53 -30.44
N ASP A 126 -3.44 18.02 -30.77
CA ASP A 126 -2.16 18.77 -30.72
C ASP A 126 -2.20 20.09 -31.50
N LEU A 127 -2.95 20.18 -32.61
CA LEU A 127 -3.06 21.42 -33.39
C LEU A 127 -3.73 22.59 -32.65
N PHE A 128 -4.45 22.29 -31.57
CA PHE A 128 -5.19 23.26 -30.79
C PHE A 128 -4.83 23.24 -29.29
N ASP A 129 -3.79 22.48 -28.91
CA ASP A 129 -3.40 22.21 -27.53
C ASP A 129 -4.63 21.91 -26.65
N LEU A 130 -5.52 21.04 -27.16
CA LEU A 130 -6.85 20.79 -26.59
C LEU A 130 -6.99 19.34 -26.18
N ALA A 131 -7.37 19.10 -24.92
CA ALA A 131 -7.82 17.80 -24.46
C ALA A 131 -9.36 17.71 -24.55
N VAL A 132 -9.88 16.70 -25.24
CA VAL A 132 -11.31 16.38 -25.31
C VAL A 132 -11.57 15.19 -24.41
N ILE A 133 -12.40 15.37 -23.38
CA ILE A 133 -12.76 14.33 -22.40
C ILE A 133 -14.17 13.84 -22.70
N ASP A 134 -14.30 12.56 -23.04
CA ASP A 134 -15.59 11.86 -23.14
C ASP A 134 -15.93 11.21 -21.80
N LEU A 135 -16.94 11.78 -21.14
CA LEU A 135 -17.49 11.27 -19.89
C LEU A 135 -18.58 10.24 -20.17
N ALA A 136 -18.64 9.18 -19.36
CA ALA A 136 -19.76 8.25 -19.45
C ALA A 136 -21.06 8.96 -19.02
N PRO A 137 -22.22 8.55 -19.57
CA PRO A 137 -23.51 9.11 -19.18
C PRO A 137 -23.71 9.11 -17.66
N GLY A 138 -24.08 10.27 -17.09
CA GLY A 138 -24.31 10.40 -15.65
C GLY A 138 -23.05 10.51 -14.79
N SER A 139 -21.85 10.53 -15.39
CA SER A 139 -20.58 10.70 -14.66
C SER A 139 -20.49 12.06 -13.97
N LEU A 140 -20.96 13.11 -14.64
CA LEU A 140 -21.11 14.47 -14.13
C LEU A 140 -22.37 15.09 -14.75
N ASP A 141 -23.15 15.82 -13.94
CA ASP A 141 -24.18 16.76 -14.36
C ASP A 141 -23.61 18.18 -14.41
N PRO A 142 -23.36 18.73 -15.62
CA PRO A 142 -22.81 20.07 -15.79
C PRO A 142 -23.72 21.21 -15.32
N ARG A 143 -24.94 20.93 -14.86
CA ARG A 143 -25.87 21.93 -14.33
C ARG A 143 -25.78 22.06 -12.81
N ASN A 144 -25.06 21.17 -12.12
CA ASN A 144 -24.88 21.22 -10.68
C ASN A 144 -23.69 22.13 -10.30
N THR A 145 -23.95 23.13 -9.45
CA THR A 145 -22.94 24.07 -8.94
C THR A 145 -21.86 23.38 -8.09
N GLU A 146 -22.18 22.29 -7.38
CA GLU A 146 -21.22 21.51 -6.60
C GLU A 146 -20.19 20.79 -7.49
N GLN A 147 -20.56 20.47 -8.73
CA GLN A 147 -19.69 19.79 -9.68
C GLN A 147 -18.73 20.73 -10.43
N ARG A 148 -18.88 22.05 -10.26
CA ARG A 148 -17.91 23.05 -10.75
C ARG A 148 -16.49 22.70 -10.30
N LEU A 149 -16.33 22.22 -9.07
CA LEU A 149 -15.02 21.83 -8.51
C LEU A 149 -14.40 20.64 -9.26
N ALA A 150 -15.21 19.67 -9.70
CA ALA A 150 -14.74 18.52 -10.47
C ALA A 150 -14.23 18.93 -11.86
N PHE A 151 -14.97 19.78 -12.56
CA PHE A 151 -14.50 20.35 -13.84
C PHE A 151 -13.22 21.17 -13.66
N ALA A 152 -13.15 21.98 -12.60
CA ALA A 152 -11.95 22.75 -12.27
C ALA A 152 -10.74 21.84 -12.02
N GLN A 153 -10.93 20.74 -11.29
CA GLN A 153 -9.89 19.75 -10.98
C GLN A 153 -9.32 19.09 -12.25
N PHE A 154 -10.19 18.68 -13.18
CA PHE A 154 -9.78 18.15 -14.49
C PHE A 154 -8.99 19.18 -15.30
N VAL A 155 -9.51 20.41 -15.39
CA VAL A 155 -8.92 21.48 -16.19
C VAL A 155 -7.54 21.85 -15.67
N TYR A 156 -7.38 22.08 -14.37
CA TYR A 156 -6.09 22.43 -13.79
C TYR A 156 -5.07 21.30 -13.92
N THR A 157 -5.50 20.04 -13.75
CA THR A 157 -4.61 18.89 -13.88
C THR A 157 -4.14 18.72 -15.33
N LEU A 158 -5.05 18.68 -16.31
CA LEU A 158 -4.67 18.46 -17.71
C LEU A 158 -3.88 19.61 -18.32
N THR A 159 -4.26 20.86 -18.01
CA THR A 159 -3.52 22.02 -18.51
C THR A 159 -2.17 22.22 -17.81
N SER A 160 -1.79 21.34 -16.87
CA SER A 160 -0.42 21.25 -16.34
C SER A 160 0.47 20.36 -17.19
N LEU A 161 -0.10 19.59 -18.12
CA LEU A 161 0.66 18.82 -19.07
C LEU A 161 1.13 19.71 -20.23
N PRO A 162 2.36 19.49 -20.72
CA PRO A 162 2.85 20.21 -21.88
C PRO A 162 1.99 19.87 -23.12
N GLY A 163 1.61 20.88 -23.91
CA GLY A 163 0.78 20.70 -25.10
C GLY A 163 -0.73 20.65 -24.84
N ILE A 164 -1.18 21.02 -23.64
CA ILE A 164 -2.61 21.19 -23.33
C ILE A 164 -2.82 22.57 -22.67
N GLU A 165 -3.53 23.46 -23.36
CA GLU A 165 -3.90 24.79 -22.88
C GLU A 165 -5.40 24.88 -22.51
N ALA A 166 -6.22 24.00 -23.09
CA ALA A 166 -7.67 24.00 -22.87
C ALA A 166 -8.25 22.58 -22.80
N VAL A 167 -9.45 22.48 -22.23
CA VAL A 167 -10.21 21.23 -22.13
C VAL A 167 -11.62 21.42 -22.68
N GLN A 168 -12.13 20.42 -23.39
CA GLN A 168 -13.53 20.33 -23.80
C GLN A 168 -14.14 19.05 -23.23
N PHE A 169 -15.38 19.13 -22.76
CA PHE A 169 -16.10 17.99 -22.19
C PHE A 169 -17.23 17.57 -23.12
N VAL A 170 -17.32 16.27 -23.36
CA VAL A 170 -18.39 15.63 -24.10
C VAL A 170 -18.92 14.43 -23.31
N SER A 171 -20.11 13.93 -23.64
CA SER A 171 -20.65 12.69 -23.08
C SER A 171 -21.18 11.83 -24.20
N THR A 172 -21.02 10.52 -24.11
CA THR A 172 -21.78 9.63 -25.02
C THR A 172 -23.28 9.74 -24.72
N ASP A 173 -24.13 9.72 -25.75
CA ASP A 173 -25.60 9.62 -25.57
C ASP A 173 -25.97 8.16 -25.28
N PRO A 174 -26.51 7.82 -24.10
CA PRO A 174 -26.92 6.45 -23.79
C PRO A 174 -28.09 5.97 -24.68
N ALA A 175 -28.88 6.88 -25.25
CA ALA A 175 -29.98 6.53 -26.14
C ALA A 175 -29.51 6.22 -27.57
N ASN A 176 -28.44 6.86 -28.03
CA ASN A 176 -27.90 6.72 -29.38
C ASN A 176 -26.35 6.72 -29.36
N PRO A 177 -25.70 5.65 -28.88
CA PRO A 177 -24.24 5.61 -28.74
C PRO A 177 -23.48 5.70 -30.08
N ASP A 178 -24.15 5.36 -31.19
CA ASP A 178 -23.58 5.40 -32.55
C ASP A 178 -23.57 6.82 -33.17
N ASP A 179 -24.32 7.78 -32.60
CA ASP A 179 -24.44 9.15 -33.13
C ASP A 179 -23.25 10.06 -32.76
N GLY A 180 -22.29 9.52 -32.01
CA GLY A 180 -21.13 10.25 -31.49
C GLY A 180 -21.43 10.98 -30.18
N PRO A 181 -20.38 11.56 -29.55
CA PRO A 181 -20.53 12.19 -28.25
C PRO A 181 -21.24 13.55 -28.36
N ILE A 182 -22.08 13.85 -27.36
CA ILE A 182 -22.76 15.14 -27.20
C ILE A 182 -21.88 16.14 -26.45
N ASP A 183 -21.87 17.38 -26.93
CA ASP A 183 -21.16 18.48 -26.30
C ASP A 183 -21.78 18.87 -24.96
N LEU A 184 -20.95 18.99 -23.92
CA LEU A 184 -21.39 19.43 -22.60
C LEU A 184 -21.15 20.92 -22.39
N ALA A 185 -22.07 21.56 -21.68
CA ALA A 185 -21.81 22.85 -21.06
C ALA A 185 -21.01 22.65 -19.76
N VAL A 186 -20.39 23.68 -19.21
CA VAL A 186 -19.59 23.61 -17.98
C VAL A 186 -19.95 24.79 -17.08
N GLN A 187 -20.12 24.56 -15.77
CA GLN A 187 -20.20 25.67 -14.80
C GLN A 187 -18.80 26.21 -14.54
N THR A 188 -18.64 27.52 -14.65
CA THR A 188 -17.41 28.27 -14.38
C THR A 188 -17.69 29.33 -13.31
N ASP A 189 -16.68 30.15 -13.00
CA ASP A 189 -16.82 31.27 -12.07
C ASP A 189 -17.71 32.40 -12.61
N THR A 190 -17.85 32.49 -13.94
CA THR A 190 -18.62 33.54 -14.61
C THR A 190 -20.01 33.09 -15.07
N GLY A 191 -20.34 31.80 -14.91
CA GLY A 191 -21.64 31.23 -15.24
C GLY A 191 -21.53 29.89 -15.96
N THR A 192 -22.54 29.52 -16.74
CA THR A 192 -22.54 28.28 -17.53
C THR A 192 -22.06 28.58 -18.96
N THR A 193 -21.13 27.77 -19.47
CA THR A 193 -20.67 27.89 -20.87
C THR A 193 -21.72 27.40 -21.88
N LEU A 194 -21.49 27.70 -23.16
CA LEU A 194 -22.22 27.03 -24.23
C LEU A 194 -21.75 25.57 -24.35
N PRO A 195 -22.62 24.62 -24.71
CA PRO A 195 -22.19 23.25 -25.01
C PRO A 195 -21.03 23.21 -26.02
N GLY A 196 -19.96 22.49 -25.67
CA GLY A 196 -18.78 22.32 -26.54
C GLY A 196 -17.79 23.48 -26.46
N ALA A 197 -18.03 24.45 -25.58
CA ALA A 197 -17.05 25.49 -25.28
C ALA A 197 -15.79 24.87 -24.65
N ARG A 198 -14.64 25.40 -25.05
CA ARG A 198 -13.36 25.10 -24.42
C ARG A 198 -13.28 25.87 -23.11
N VAL A 199 -12.81 25.21 -22.06
CA VAL A 199 -12.58 25.79 -20.75
C VAL A 199 -11.10 25.74 -20.39
N THR A 200 -10.66 26.74 -19.64
CA THR A 200 -9.26 26.98 -19.27
C THR A 200 -9.16 27.24 -17.77
N ARG A 201 -7.94 27.32 -17.22
CA ARG A 201 -7.74 27.67 -15.81
C ARG A 201 -8.36 29.01 -15.43
N ALA A 202 -8.38 29.98 -16.34
CA ALA A 202 -8.95 31.30 -16.11
C ALA A 202 -10.46 31.25 -15.79
N ASP A 203 -11.16 30.23 -16.28
CA ASP A 203 -12.59 30.04 -16.01
C ASP A 203 -12.88 29.59 -14.57
N PHE A 204 -11.84 29.16 -13.82
CA PHE A 204 -11.93 28.66 -12.45
C PHE A 204 -10.93 29.34 -11.50
N GLU A 205 -10.48 30.55 -11.85
CA GLU A 205 -9.46 31.28 -11.10
C GLU A 205 -9.87 31.54 -9.63
N LEU A 206 -11.16 31.67 -9.34
CA LEU A 206 -11.66 31.86 -7.98
C LEU A 206 -11.51 30.62 -7.10
N LEU A 207 -11.25 29.44 -7.69
CA LEU A 207 -11.03 28.19 -6.97
C LEU A 207 -9.54 27.92 -6.71
N ALA A 208 -8.64 28.55 -7.46
CA ALA A 208 -7.21 28.37 -7.25
C ALA A 208 -6.74 28.97 -5.92
N THR A 209 -5.82 28.27 -5.27
CA THR A 209 -5.00 28.85 -4.20
C THR A 209 -3.81 29.54 -4.85
N PRO A 210 -3.47 30.80 -4.50
CA PRO A 210 -2.26 31.42 -5.02
C PRO A 210 -1.05 30.55 -4.67
N ALA A 211 -0.26 30.19 -5.70
CA ALA A 211 0.92 29.37 -5.54
C ALA A 211 1.88 30.03 -4.53
N VAL A 212 2.00 29.46 -3.34
CA VAL A 212 3.14 29.73 -2.48
C VAL A 212 4.28 28.93 -3.08
N ALA A 213 5.23 29.62 -3.73
CA ALA A 213 6.46 29.01 -4.20
C ALA A 213 7.18 28.40 -2.99
N LEU A 214 7.06 27.08 -2.81
CA LEU A 214 7.98 26.35 -1.97
C LEU A 214 9.36 26.44 -2.65
N PRO A 215 10.41 26.89 -1.97
CA PRO A 215 11.75 26.85 -2.55
C PRO A 215 12.10 25.39 -2.83
N GLY A 216 12.32 25.07 -4.11
CA GLY A 216 12.65 23.73 -4.56
C GLY A 216 13.89 23.20 -3.85
N PHE A 217 13.79 21.96 -3.36
CA PHE A 217 14.93 21.21 -2.84
C PHE A 217 14.99 19.87 -3.55
N ASP A 218 15.90 19.77 -4.53
CA ASP A 218 16.45 18.50 -4.99
C ASP A 218 17.83 18.29 -4.35
N ILE A 219 17.81 17.67 -3.17
CA ILE A 219 18.89 16.87 -2.61
C ILE A 219 18.16 15.65 -2.03
N PRO A 220 18.67 14.41 -2.12
CA PRO A 220 18.18 13.34 -1.27
C PRO A 220 18.60 13.69 0.16
N VAL A 221 17.78 14.51 0.81
CA VAL A 221 17.78 14.64 2.24
C VAL A 221 17.25 13.28 2.69
N ALA A 222 18.08 12.47 3.35
CA ALA A 222 17.55 11.47 4.25
C ALA A 222 16.49 12.21 5.05
N GLN A 223 15.20 11.94 4.79
CA GLN A 223 14.08 12.68 5.38
C GLN A 223 14.50 12.92 6.82
N PRO A 224 14.64 14.18 7.29
CA PRO A 224 14.78 14.35 8.72
C PRO A 224 13.60 13.58 9.26
N THR A 225 13.88 12.51 10.01
CA THR A 225 12.83 11.76 10.70
C THR A 225 12.00 12.86 11.31
N PRO A 226 10.72 13.04 10.90
CA PRO A 226 9.92 14.17 11.34
C PRO A 226 10.18 14.24 12.83
N THR A 227 10.66 15.40 13.32
CA THR A 227 11.01 15.53 14.73
C THR A 227 9.84 14.90 15.47
N PRO A 228 10.03 13.73 16.11
CA PRO A 228 8.90 12.92 16.53
C PRO A 228 8.05 13.88 17.32
N ASP A 229 6.83 14.12 16.88
CA ASP A 229 5.93 14.96 17.64
C ASP A 229 5.94 14.33 19.03
N PRO A 230 6.47 15.03 20.06
CA PRO A 230 6.67 14.42 21.36
C PRO A 230 5.33 14.00 21.98
N ASP A 231 4.21 14.49 21.42
CA ASP A 231 2.85 14.17 21.77
C ASP A 231 2.15 13.22 20.75
N ALA A 232 2.82 12.80 19.66
CA ALA A 232 2.26 11.82 18.74
C ALA A 232 2.13 10.45 19.40
N PRO A 233 1.03 9.72 19.15
CA PRO A 233 0.85 8.39 19.69
C PRO A 233 1.98 7.46 19.25
N PRO A 234 2.49 6.59 20.14
CA PRO A 234 3.54 5.67 19.78
C PRO A 234 3.04 4.67 18.74
N VAL A 235 3.83 4.49 17.68
CA VAL A 235 3.62 3.51 16.63
C VAL A 235 4.53 2.30 16.84
N PHE A 236 4.06 1.12 16.46
CA PHE A 236 4.75 -0.15 16.63
C PHE A 236 4.67 -0.94 15.31
N PRO A 237 5.67 -1.80 15.01
CA PRO A 237 5.53 -2.80 13.96
C PRO A 237 4.51 -3.83 14.40
N LEU A 238 3.32 -3.77 13.80
CA LEU A 238 2.18 -4.60 14.16
C LEU A 238 1.63 -5.34 12.94
N PRO A 239 1.18 -6.59 13.13
CA PRO A 239 0.69 -7.41 12.03
C PRO A 239 -0.70 -6.96 11.57
N VAL A 240 -0.83 -6.69 10.28
CA VAL A 240 -2.10 -6.49 9.57
C VAL A 240 -2.25 -7.62 8.56
N TRP A 241 -3.44 -8.21 8.51
CA TRP A 241 -3.68 -9.34 7.62
C TRP A 241 -4.11 -8.88 6.24
N MET A 242 -3.46 -9.43 5.21
CA MET A 242 -3.67 -9.15 3.79
C MET A 242 -3.75 -10.46 3.01
N LEU A 243 -4.04 -10.42 1.72
CA LEU A 243 -4.12 -11.61 0.87
C LEU A 243 -2.87 -11.79 0.03
N ASP A 244 -2.40 -13.02 -0.12
CA ASP A 244 -1.39 -13.38 -1.11
C ASP A 244 -2.01 -13.54 -2.51
N ALA A 245 -1.18 -13.87 -3.50
CA ALA A 245 -1.62 -14.12 -4.88
C ALA A 245 -2.58 -15.32 -5.05
N ASN A 246 -2.73 -16.17 -4.02
CA ASN A 246 -3.62 -17.32 -3.99
C ASN A 246 -4.88 -17.06 -3.14
N ASN A 247 -5.15 -15.80 -2.77
CA ASN A 247 -6.23 -15.39 -1.89
C ASN A 247 -6.18 -15.99 -0.47
N HIS A 248 -4.98 -16.33 0.02
CA HIS A 248 -4.81 -16.72 1.41
C HIS A 248 -4.39 -15.55 2.28
N LEU A 249 -4.89 -15.53 3.51
CA LEU A 249 -4.50 -14.56 4.52
C LEU A 249 -3.05 -14.78 4.95
N ILE A 250 -2.26 -13.70 4.84
CA ILE A 250 -0.89 -13.59 5.29
C ILE A 250 -0.74 -12.37 6.20
N LYS A 251 0.22 -12.44 7.13
CA LYS A 251 0.57 -11.30 7.99
C LYS A 251 1.53 -10.37 7.28
N VAL A 252 1.27 -9.07 7.37
CA VAL A 252 2.16 -8.02 6.90
C VAL A 252 2.43 -7.06 8.05
N GLU A 253 3.70 -6.83 8.36
CA GLU A 253 4.11 -5.93 9.44
C GLU A 253 3.98 -4.48 8.99
N ARG A 254 3.22 -3.68 9.75
CA ARG A 254 3.02 -2.25 9.47
C ARG A 254 3.32 -1.42 10.70
N THR A 255 3.92 -0.26 10.48
CA THR A 255 4.20 0.68 11.57
C THR A 255 2.94 1.51 11.82
N ILE A 256 2.11 1.08 12.77
CA ILE A 256 0.83 1.71 13.11
C ILE A 256 0.70 1.91 14.62
N GLU A 257 -0.21 2.78 15.02
CA GLU A 257 -0.55 2.96 16.43
C GLU A 257 -1.16 1.67 17.01
N PHE A 258 -0.91 1.39 18.28
CA PHE A 258 -1.57 0.28 18.99
C PHE A 258 -3.00 0.68 19.40
N SER A 259 -3.89 0.80 18.41
CA SER A 259 -5.30 1.13 18.61
C SER A 259 -6.22 0.38 17.65
N GLN A 260 -7.43 0.07 18.11
CA GLN A 260 -8.48 -0.56 17.31
C GLN A 260 -8.78 0.19 16.01
N ASP A 261 -8.84 1.52 16.06
CA ASP A 261 -9.11 2.35 14.90
C ASP A 261 -7.94 2.37 13.92
N ALA A 262 -6.68 2.34 14.41
CA ALA A 262 -5.51 2.26 13.53
C ALA A 262 -5.43 0.91 12.81
N PHE A 263 -5.73 -0.21 13.49
CA PHE A 263 -5.80 -1.53 12.86
C PHE A 263 -6.90 -1.59 11.80
N LEU A 264 -8.11 -1.10 12.14
CA LEU A 264 -9.23 -1.06 11.20
C LEU A 264 -8.90 -0.18 9.99
N ARG A 265 -8.37 1.04 10.20
CA ARG A 265 -7.97 1.93 9.11
C ARG A 265 -6.89 1.32 8.23
N SER A 266 -5.92 0.63 8.83
CA SER A 266 -4.82 0.00 8.09
C SER A 266 -5.33 -1.12 7.17
N VAL A 267 -6.24 -1.98 7.65
CA VAL A 267 -6.80 -3.05 6.81
C VAL A 267 -7.74 -2.52 5.73
N LEU A 268 -8.54 -1.50 6.04
CA LEU A 268 -9.44 -0.85 5.08
C LEU A 268 -8.68 -0.07 3.99
N GLY A 269 -7.52 0.48 4.32
CA GLY A 269 -6.64 1.15 3.34
C GLY A 269 -6.04 0.20 2.30
N GLY A 270 -6.19 -1.12 2.48
CA GLY A 270 -5.68 -2.13 1.55
C GLY A 270 -4.15 -2.22 1.56
N PRO A 271 -3.56 -2.91 0.55
CA PRO A 271 -2.12 -3.13 0.47
C PRO A 271 -1.33 -1.87 0.06
N LEU A 272 -0.17 -1.66 0.68
CA LEU A 272 0.77 -0.59 0.34
C LEU A 272 1.39 -0.81 -1.05
N VAL A 273 2.02 0.21 -1.63
CA VAL A 273 2.67 0.11 -2.97
C VAL A 273 3.69 -1.03 -2.99
N GLU A 274 4.58 -1.06 -2.02
CA GLU A 274 5.63 -2.08 -1.89
C GLU A 274 5.04 -3.49 -1.74
N GLU A 275 3.93 -3.62 -1.00
CA GLU A 275 3.22 -4.89 -0.81
C GLU A 275 2.56 -5.35 -2.13
N ARG A 276 1.98 -4.43 -2.91
CA ARG A 276 1.37 -4.73 -4.20
C ARG A 276 2.39 -5.19 -5.24
N GLU A 277 3.60 -4.64 -5.23
CA GLU A 277 4.71 -5.12 -6.08
C GLU A 277 5.11 -6.57 -5.76
N LEU A 278 4.86 -7.01 -4.52
CA LEU A 278 5.03 -8.40 -4.07
C LEU A 278 3.80 -9.28 -4.35
N GLY A 279 2.76 -8.75 -5.00
CA GLY A 279 1.53 -9.48 -5.32
C GLY A 279 0.55 -9.60 -4.14
N ILE A 280 0.72 -8.78 -3.10
CA ILE A 280 -0.20 -8.74 -1.96
C ILE A 280 -1.45 -7.93 -2.35
N THR A 281 -2.62 -8.46 -2.02
CA THR A 281 -3.93 -7.91 -2.36
C THR A 281 -4.82 -7.79 -1.12
N SER A 282 -6.04 -7.24 -1.29
CA SER A 282 -7.06 -7.23 -0.25
C SER A 282 -8.40 -7.63 -0.85
N ALA A 283 -9.23 -8.32 -0.06
CA ALA A 283 -10.61 -8.62 -0.43
C ALA A 283 -11.56 -7.46 -0.12
N LEU A 284 -11.11 -6.45 0.62
CA LEU A 284 -11.91 -5.26 0.89
C LEU A 284 -11.93 -4.37 -0.35
N PRO A 285 -13.07 -3.73 -0.63
CA PRO A 285 -13.10 -2.65 -1.60
C PRO A 285 -12.04 -1.59 -1.23
N PRO A 286 -11.32 -1.01 -2.21
CA PRO A 286 -10.28 -0.01 -1.94
C PRO A 286 -10.84 1.28 -1.32
N ASP A 287 -12.15 1.40 -1.32
CA ASP A 287 -12.93 2.56 -0.96
C ASP A 287 -13.77 2.30 0.30
N ALA A 288 -13.50 1.16 0.96
CA ALA A 288 -14.14 0.71 2.18
C ALA A 288 -13.88 1.68 3.34
N LEU A 289 -14.96 2.10 3.98
CA LEU A 289 -14.97 3.01 5.11
C LEU A 289 -15.76 2.40 6.26
N ALA A 290 -15.38 2.80 7.47
CA ALA A 290 -16.10 2.50 8.70
C ALA A 290 -16.29 3.78 9.49
N HIS A 291 -17.42 3.90 10.19
CA HIS A 291 -17.63 4.94 11.19
C HIS A 291 -16.67 4.76 12.37
N GLY A 292 -16.30 3.51 12.66
CA GLY A 292 -15.28 3.18 13.64
C GLY A 292 -15.47 1.77 14.19
N VAL A 293 -14.73 1.50 15.26
CA VAL A 293 -14.83 0.26 16.03
C VAL A 293 -15.02 0.59 17.51
N THR A 294 -15.75 -0.24 18.23
CA THR A 294 -15.88 -0.12 19.69
C THR A 294 -15.75 -1.49 20.32
N ILE A 295 -14.84 -1.65 21.28
CA ILE A 295 -14.69 -2.90 22.02
C ILE A 295 -15.54 -2.84 23.29
N ALA A 296 -16.36 -3.87 23.50
CA ALA A 296 -17.12 -4.03 24.74
C ALA A 296 -17.11 -5.48 25.24
N PRO A 297 -17.09 -5.69 26.57
CA PRO A 297 -17.15 -7.02 27.16
C PRO A 297 -18.58 -7.57 27.17
N PHE A 298 -18.73 -8.84 26.81
CA PHE A 298 -19.99 -9.58 26.88
C PHE A 298 -19.77 -10.97 27.46
N ASP A 299 -20.83 -11.54 28.03
CA ASP A 299 -20.88 -12.96 28.35
C ASP A 299 -21.35 -13.73 27.11
N VAL A 300 -20.48 -14.56 26.56
CA VAL A 300 -20.73 -15.34 25.36
C VAL A 300 -20.84 -16.81 25.72
N THR A 301 -21.88 -17.46 25.22
CA THR A 301 -22.02 -18.91 25.34
C THR A 301 -21.17 -19.59 24.26
N ILE A 302 -20.20 -20.39 24.68
CA ILE A 302 -19.39 -21.22 23.79
C ILE A 302 -19.87 -22.66 23.95
N THR A 303 -20.34 -23.24 22.85
CA THR A 303 -20.65 -24.67 22.77
C THR A 303 -19.41 -25.42 22.30
N ASP A 304 -18.96 -26.39 23.09
CA ASP A 304 -17.85 -27.27 22.67
C ASP A 304 -18.31 -28.37 21.70
N GLU A 305 -17.37 -29.19 21.23
CA GLU A 305 -17.64 -30.30 20.30
C GLU A 305 -18.61 -31.34 20.88
N PHE A 306 -18.73 -31.42 22.21
CA PHE A 306 -19.62 -32.34 22.90
C PHE A 306 -20.99 -31.72 23.24
N GLY A 307 -21.22 -30.47 22.84
CA GLY A 307 -22.48 -29.76 23.07
C GLY A 307 -22.59 -29.12 24.45
N PHE A 308 -21.51 -29.05 25.24
CA PHE A 308 -21.54 -28.34 26.51
C PHE A 308 -21.39 -26.84 26.30
N GLU A 309 -22.33 -26.10 26.87
CA GLU A 309 -22.34 -24.65 26.85
C GLU A 309 -21.60 -24.08 28.05
N THR A 310 -20.56 -23.30 27.79
CA THR A 310 -19.80 -22.57 28.81
C THR A 310 -19.98 -21.08 28.60
N LEU A 311 -20.44 -20.38 29.65
CA LEU A 311 -20.49 -18.92 29.66
C LEU A 311 -19.07 -18.37 29.86
N THR A 312 -18.57 -17.61 28.90
CA THR A 312 -17.23 -17.04 28.91
C THR A 312 -17.30 -15.55 28.66
N ARG A 313 -16.59 -14.76 29.47
CA ARG A 313 -16.46 -13.32 29.22
C ARG A 313 -15.51 -13.12 28.03
N ALA A 314 -15.99 -12.43 27.00
CA ALA A 314 -15.25 -12.12 25.80
C ALA A 314 -15.41 -10.64 25.45
N ASN A 315 -14.34 -10.01 25.00
CA ASN A 315 -14.36 -8.68 24.42
C ASN A 315 -14.70 -8.78 22.94
N ILE A 316 -15.81 -8.16 22.54
CA ILE A 316 -16.27 -8.15 21.15
C ILE A 316 -16.00 -6.77 20.58
N ALA A 317 -15.30 -6.71 19.44
CA ALA A 317 -15.17 -5.52 18.63
C ALA A 317 -16.44 -5.35 17.76
N LEU A 318 -17.16 -4.26 18.00
CA LEU A 318 -18.33 -3.84 17.22
C LEU A 318 -17.82 -2.92 16.11
N VAL A 319 -17.75 -3.44 14.89
CA VAL A 319 -17.29 -2.69 13.71
C VAL A 319 -18.50 -2.12 12.99
N ASP A 320 -18.57 -0.80 12.87
CA ASP A 320 -19.63 -0.14 12.10
C ASP A 320 -19.12 0.33 10.76
N MET A 321 -19.47 -0.42 9.72
CA MET A 321 -19.09 -0.16 8.33
C MET A 321 -20.05 0.86 7.71
N THR A 322 -19.58 1.57 6.70
CA THR A 322 -20.47 2.38 5.86
C THR A 322 -21.05 1.53 4.72
N THR A 323 -22.23 1.91 4.22
CA THR A 323 -22.85 1.24 3.08
C THR A 323 -21.91 1.21 1.87
N GLY A 324 -21.77 0.05 1.23
CA GLY A 324 -20.89 -0.15 0.05
C GLY A 324 -19.45 -0.55 0.37
N SER A 325 -19.07 -0.57 1.66
CA SER A 325 -17.69 -0.89 2.09
C SER A 325 -17.35 -2.37 2.17
N LEU A 326 -18.24 -3.23 1.67
CA LEU A 326 -18.06 -4.68 1.63
C LEU A 326 -18.36 -5.22 0.23
N PRO A 327 -17.72 -6.32 -0.20
CA PRO A 327 -17.94 -6.92 -1.51
C PRO A 327 -19.38 -7.41 -1.69
N ASN A 328 -19.93 -7.24 -2.89
CA ASN A 328 -21.30 -7.64 -3.27
C ASN A 328 -21.34 -8.69 -4.39
N ASP A 329 -20.17 -9.09 -4.87
CA ASP A 329 -19.90 -9.80 -6.12
C ASP A 329 -19.85 -11.32 -5.96
N SER A 330 -19.28 -11.83 -4.87
CA SER A 330 -19.26 -13.27 -4.57
C SER A 330 -19.25 -13.57 -3.06
N ASP A 331 -19.77 -14.75 -2.68
CA ASP A 331 -19.75 -15.22 -1.29
C ASP A 331 -18.32 -15.41 -0.77
N GLU A 332 -17.38 -15.79 -1.64
CA GLU A 332 -15.96 -15.99 -1.31
C GLU A 332 -15.24 -14.66 -1.08
N SER A 333 -15.35 -13.69 -2.01
CA SER A 333 -14.80 -12.33 -1.85
C SER A 333 -15.28 -11.72 -0.53
N ARG A 334 -16.58 -11.87 -0.26
CA ARG A 334 -17.21 -11.35 0.95
C ARG A 334 -16.72 -12.07 2.20
N LEU A 335 -16.59 -13.39 2.18
CA LEU A 335 -16.02 -14.17 3.29
C LEU A 335 -14.58 -13.73 3.59
N LEU A 336 -13.74 -13.58 2.57
CA LEU A 336 -12.35 -13.14 2.72
C LEU A 336 -12.25 -11.72 3.28
N ALA A 337 -13.13 -10.79 2.88
CA ALA A 337 -13.16 -9.44 3.43
C ALA A 337 -13.45 -9.43 4.94
N PHE A 338 -14.43 -10.23 5.38
CA PHE A 338 -14.70 -10.39 6.81
C PHE A 338 -13.54 -11.08 7.53
N ALA A 339 -12.98 -12.14 6.96
CA ALA A 339 -11.83 -12.84 7.52
C ALA A 339 -10.65 -11.87 7.72
N GLN A 340 -10.35 -11.05 6.72
CA GLN A 340 -9.26 -10.07 6.76
C GLN A 340 -9.40 -9.08 7.92
N ILE A 341 -10.60 -8.53 8.13
CA ILE A 341 -10.88 -7.62 9.27
C ILE A 341 -10.81 -8.39 10.59
N VAL A 342 -11.41 -9.58 10.67
CA VAL A 342 -11.44 -10.39 11.90
C VAL A 342 -10.04 -10.77 12.36
N TYR A 343 -9.22 -11.30 11.46
CA TYR A 343 -7.84 -11.66 11.78
C TYR A 343 -7.03 -10.45 12.22
N THR A 344 -7.17 -9.31 11.54
CA THR A 344 -6.49 -8.06 11.89
C THR A 344 -6.91 -7.55 13.27
N LEU A 345 -8.20 -7.38 13.55
CA LEU A 345 -8.66 -6.83 14.83
C LEU A 345 -8.39 -7.76 16.00
N THR A 346 -8.42 -9.08 15.79
CA THR A 346 -8.09 -10.06 16.85
C THR A 346 -6.59 -10.20 17.09
N GLU A 347 -5.71 -9.46 16.38
CA GLU A 347 -4.31 -9.32 16.79
C GLU A 347 -4.15 -8.38 17.99
N LEU A 348 -5.13 -7.49 18.19
CA LEU A 348 -5.14 -6.63 19.37
C LEU A 348 -5.43 -7.47 20.60
N GLU A 349 -4.49 -7.43 21.54
CA GLU A 349 -4.69 -8.01 22.86
C GLU A 349 -5.91 -7.36 23.52
N GLY A 350 -6.91 -8.17 23.85
CA GLY A 350 -8.18 -7.69 24.36
C GLY A 350 -9.32 -7.65 23.35
N VAL A 351 -9.14 -8.15 22.13
CA VAL A 351 -10.23 -8.45 21.18
C VAL A 351 -10.34 -9.96 20.94
N ASP A 352 -11.40 -10.57 21.43
CA ASP A 352 -11.60 -12.02 21.28
C ASP A 352 -12.44 -12.36 20.05
N ARG A 353 -13.40 -11.48 19.73
CA ARG A 353 -14.40 -11.69 18.66
C ARG A 353 -14.75 -10.37 17.99
N VAL A 354 -15.37 -10.46 16.83
CA VAL A 354 -15.79 -9.29 16.04
C VAL A 354 -17.25 -9.46 15.61
N THR A 355 -17.97 -8.35 15.53
CA THR A 355 -19.29 -8.25 14.90
C THR A 355 -19.35 -7.03 13.99
N PHE A 356 -20.29 -7.02 13.06
CA PHE A 356 -20.38 -6.03 12.00
C PHE A 356 -21.78 -5.43 11.93
N SER A 357 -21.83 -4.11 11.83
CA SER A 357 -23.00 -3.35 11.41
C SER A 357 -22.71 -2.56 10.14
N ILE A 358 -23.76 -2.16 9.43
CA ILE A 358 -23.72 -1.16 8.38
C ILE A 358 -24.64 -0.02 8.81
N ASP A 359 -24.08 1.18 8.93
CA ASP A 359 -24.79 2.38 9.37
C ASP A 359 -25.62 2.14 10.66
N GLY A 360 -25.02 1.43 11.62
CA GLY A 360 -25.60 1.07 12.91
C GLY A 360 -26.53 -0.15 12.92
N VAL A 361 -26.79 -0.78 11.77
CA VAL A 361 -27.63 -2.00 11.66
C VAL A 361 -26.77 -3.25 11.60
N PHE A 362 -26.85 -4.12 12.61
CA PHE A 362 -26.11 -5.39 12.61
C PHE A 362 -26.54 -6.32 11.47
N ILE A 363 -25.56 -6.90 10.79
CA ILE A 363 -25.75 -7.73 9.61
C ILE A 363 -25.36 -9.20 9.86
N PRO A 364 -25.91 -10.15 9.10
CA PRO A 364 -25.39 -11.52 9.10
C PRO A 364 -24.00 -11.56 8.47
N VAL A 365 -23.13 -12.42 9.01
CA VAL A 365 -21.72 -12.51 8.62
C VAL A 365 -21.43 -13.91 8.06
N PRO A 366 -20.92 -14.05 6.83
CA PRO A 366 -20.47 -15.35 6.31
C PRO A 366 -19.24 -15.86 7.06
N THR A 367 -19.22 -17.18 7.25
CA THR A 367 -18.16 -17.96 7.91
C THR A 367 -17.99 -19.28 7.17
N ASP A 368 -16.94 -20.04 7.47
CA ASP A 368 -16.71 -21.38 6.92
C ASP A 368 -17.86 -22.36 7.20
N ARG A 369 -18.65 -22.11 8.25
CA ARG A 369 -19.79 -22.94 8.66
C ARG A 369 -21.14 -22.40 8.18
N GLY A 370 -21.14 -21.41 7.29
CA GLY A 370 -22.33 -20.72 6.80
C GLY A 370 -22.51 -19.33 7.41
N LEU A 371 -23.74 -18.85 7.52
CA LEU A 371 -24.02 -17.50 8.01
C LEU A 371 -24.13 -17.46 9.54
N ARG A 372 -23.34 -16.59 10.18
CA ARG A 372 -23.57 -16.14 11.54
C ARG A 372 -24.69 -15.11 11.54
N LEU A 373 -25.64 -15.28 12.46
CA LEU A 373 -26.76 -14.34 12.62
C LEU A 373 -26.25 -12.97 13.11
N PRO A 374 -27.02 -11.89 12.86
CA PRO A 374 -26.72 -10.57 13.40
C PRO A 374 -26.52 -10.59 14.91
N PHE A 375 -25.70 -9.66 15.41
CA PHE A 375 -25.45 -9.51 16.83
C PHE A 375 -26.70 -9.06 17.59
N ASP A 376 -26.94 -9.69 18.73
CA ASP A 376 -27.91 -9.28 19.74
C ASP A 376 -27.16 -9.18 21.07
N PRO A 377 -27.16 -8.03 21.76
CA PRO A 377 -26.47 -7.89 23.04
C PRO A 377 -27.03 -8.79 24.15
N ASN A 378 -28.26 -9.29 24.04
CA ASN A 378 -28.85 -10.22 25.01
C ASN A 378 -28.41 -11.68 24.78
N VAL A 379 -27.95 -11.99 23.57
CA VAL A 379 -27.41 -13.29 23.17
C VAL A 379 -26.11 -13.03 22.41
N ALA A 380 -25.16 -12.42 23.13
CA ALA A 380 -23.95 -11.89 22.54
C ALA A 380 -23.17 -13.01 21.81
N GLN A 381 -22.95 -12.79 20.53
CA GLN A 381 -22.23 -13.69 19.64
C GLN A 381 -21.33 -12.89 18.71
N GLY A 382 -20.22 -13.48 18.29
CA GLY A 382 -19.33 -12.82 17.35
C GLY A 382 -18.51 -13.87 16.62
N VAL A 383 -17.93 -13.46 15.50
CA VAL A 383 -17.03 -14.30 14.72
C VAL A 383 -15.61 -14.17 15.25
N SER A 384 -14.84 -15.23 15.11
CA SER A 384 -13.45 -15.36 15.54
C SER A 384 -12.60 -15.91 14.39
N ARG A 385 -11.27 -15.95 14.57
CA ARG A 385 -10.36 -16.56 13.58
C ARG A 385 -10.73 -18.00 13.23
N ALA A 386 -11.25 -18.75 14.19
CA ALA A 386 -11.67 -20.15 14.01
C ALA A 386 -12.93 -20.32 13.12
N ASP A 387 -13.62 -19.23 12.81
CA ASP A 387 -14.74 -19.21 11.86
C ASP A 387 -14.26 -18.99 10.40
N TYR A 388 -12.95 -18.73 10.20
CA TYR A 388 -12.30 -18.43 8.92
C TYR A 388 -10.98 -19.19 8.76
N ALA A 389 -10.94 -20.45 9.17
CA ALA A 389 -9.75 -21.29 9.03
C ALA A 389 -9.45 -21.60 7.55
N SER A 390 -10.47 -21.63 6.69
CA SER A 390 -10.33 -21.86 5.25
C SER A 390 -9.53 -20.77 4.54
N ALA A 391 -9.54 -19.55 5.08
CA ALA A 391 -8.84 -18.40 4.51
C ALA A 391 -7.32 -18.43 4.72
N LEU A 392 -6.80 -19.32 5.57
CA LEU A 392 -5.35 -19.49 5.75
C LEU A 392 -4.76 -20.46 4.74
N PRO A 393 -3.45 -20.34 4.41
CA PRO A 393 -2.76 -21.32 3.59
C PRO A 393 -2.89 -22.71 4.22
N GLN A 394 -3.44 -23.66 3.46
CA GLN A 394 -3.54 -25.04 3.92
C GLN A 394 -2.14 -25.65 3.93
N VAL A 395 -1.61 -25.96 5.12
CA VAL A 395 -0.40 -26.78 5.23
C VAL A 395 -0.77 -28.15 4.68
N PRO A 396 -0.11 -28.68 3.63
CA PRO A 396 -0.40 -30.02 3.16
C PRO A 396 -0.17 -30.98 4.32
N VAL A 397 -1.24 -31.67 4.74
CA VAL A 397 -1.16 -32.75 5.71
C VAL A 397 -0.30 -33.82 5.05
N VAL A 398 0.98 -33.88 5.40
CA VAL A 398 1.79 -35.07 5.13
C VAL A 398 1.22 -36.15 6.04
N GLU A 399 0.32 -36.94 5.50
CA GLU A 399 -0.24 -38.11 6.18
C GLU A 399 0.96 -38.98 6.61
N PRO A 400 1.17 -39.22 7.93
CA PRO A 400 2.26 -40.06 8.38
C PRO A 400 1.90 -41.52 8.08
N GLY A 401 2.11 -41.97 6.84
CA GLY A 401 1.71 -43.33 6.49
C GLY A 401 1.69 -43.70 5.03
N THR A 402 2.78 -43.55 4.28
CA THR A 402 3.15 -44.59 3.28
C THR A 402 4.63 -44.49 2.91
N LEU A 403 5.50 -44.86 3.85
CA LEU A 403 6.83 -45.35 3.48
C LEU A 403 6.63 -46.68 2.73
N GLY A 404 6.60 -46.63 1.40
CA GLY A 404 6.89 -47.80 0.58
C GLY A 404 8.29 -48.32 0.94
N PRO A 405 8.55 -49.64 0.89
CA PRO A 405 9.83 -50.19 1.32
C PRO A 405 10.96 -49.59 0.49
N ALA A 406 11.95 -49.01 1.17
CA ALA A 406 13.14 -48.45 0.56
C ALA A 406 13.86 -49.52 -0.27
N PRO A 407 14.35 -49.20 -1.50
CA PRO A 407 15.19 -50.12 -2.24
C PRO A 407 16.51 -50.33 -1.48
N ALA A 408 16.81 -51.60 -1.19
CA ALA A 408 18.04 -52.00 -0.51
C ALA A 408 19.27 -51.62 -1.36
N THR A 409 20.03 -50.62 -0.92
CA THR A 409 21.36 -50.34 -1.48
C THR A 409 22.38 -51.27 -0.83
N THR A 410 22.80 -52.28 -1.57
CA THR A 410 23.90 -53.18 -1.21
C THR A 410 25.21 -52.39 -1.06
N PRO A 411 25.96 -52.51 0.06
CA PRO A 411 27.24 -51.82 0.20
C PRO A 411 28.31 -52.45 -0.69
N THR A 412 28.98 -51.62 -1.51
CA THR A 412 30.17 -51.99 -2.28
C THR A 412 31.38 -52.18 -1.35
N PRO A 413 32.11 -53.31 -1.42
CA PRO A 413 33.27 -53.55 -0.56
C PRO A 413 34.48 -52.72 -0.99
N THR A 414 35.15 -52.13 0.00
CA THR A 414 36.42 -51.39 -0.13
C THR A 414 37.58 -52.35 -0.39
N PRO A 415 38.40 -52.17 -1.45
CA PRO A 415 39.63 -52.94 -1.63
C PRO A 415 40.77 -52.42 -0.74
N THR A 416 41.22 -53.28 0.17
CA THR A 416 42.41 -53.12 1.02
C THR A 416 43.70 -53.13 0.19
N PRO A 417 44.70 -52.25 0.47
CA PRO A 417 46.01 -52.30 -0.20
C PRO A 417 46.81 -53.50 0.31
N GLY A 418 47.26 -54.38 -0.60
CA GLY A 418 48.15 -55.48 -0.29
C GLY A 418 49.62 -55.04 -0.17
N GLY A 419 50.32 -55.63 0.80
CA GLY A 419 51.75 -55.94 0.66
C GLY A 419 51.96 -57.22 -0.13
#